data_AF-A0A2X3EBF1-F1
#
_entry.id   AF-A0A2X3EBF1-F1
#
_cell.length_a   1.000
_cell.length_b   1.000
_cell.length_c   1.000
_cell.angle_alpha   90.00
_cell.angle_beta   90.00
_cell.angle_gamma   90.00
#
_symmetry.space_group_name_H-M   'P 1'
#
loop_
_entity.id
_entity.type
_entity.pdbx_description
1 polymer ?
#
loop_
_entity_poly.entity_id
_entity_poly.type
_entity_poly.pdbx_seq_one_letter_code
_entity_poly.pdbx_strand_id
1 'polypeptide(L)'
;MASLPEGRMTSISEVTEVYGVSRNHMVKIINQLSRMGYVTAVRGKNGGIRLGKPAGQIRVGDVVRDLEPLSLVNCQQRVLPHYTSLSSETGTS
;
A
#
# COMPACT_ATOMS: atom_id res chain seq x y z
N MET A 1 -5.17 -13.99 -5.44
CA MET A 1 -4.05 -14.78 -4.86
C MET A 1 -4.51 -15.57 -3.65
N ALA A 2 -4.97 -14.92 -2.57
CA ALA A 2 -5.54 -15.64 -1.42
C ALA A 2 -6.91 -16.31 -1.72
N SER A 3 -7.62 -15.82 -2.74
CA SER A 3 -8.88 -16.38 -3.24
C SER A 3 -8.72 -17.44 -4.34
N LEU A 4 -7.49 -17.73 -4.76
CA LEU A 4 -7.23 -18.73 -5.81
C LEU A 4 -7.03 -20.12 -5.17
N PRO A 5 -7.32 -21.22 -5.89
CA PRO A 5 -6.97 -22.57 -5.45
C PRO A 5 -5.48 -22.68 -5.12
N GLU A 6 -5.14 -23.56 -4.17
CA GLU A 6 -3.75 -23.80 -3.79
C GLU A 6 -2.90 -24.22 -5.00
N GLY A 7 -1.66 -23.71 -5.06
CA GLY A 7 -0.72 -23.98 -6.16
C GLY A 7 -0.97 -23.17 -7.44
N ARG A 8 -2.10 -22.47 -7.58
CA ARG A 8 -2.35 -21.63 -8.75
C ARG A 8 -1.56 -20.32 -8.68
N MET A 9 -0.85 -20.04 -9.77
CA MET A 9 -0.15 -18.77 -9.96
C MET A 9 -1.04 -17.80 -10.76
N THR A 10 -0.83 -16.50 -10.56
CA THR A 10 -1.53 -15.44 -11.31
C THR A 10 -0.53 -14.42 -11.85
N SER A 11 -0.93 -13.60 -12.82
CA SER A 11 -0.06 -12.54 -13.35
C SER A 11 -0.38 -11.17 -12.74
N ILE A 12 0.54 -10.22 -12.87
CA ILE A 12 0.26 -8.81 -12.53
C ILE A 12 -0.94 -8.31 -13.33
N SER A 13 -1.04 -8.68 -14.61
CA SER A 13 -2.12 -8.23 -15.49
C SER A 13 -3.49 -8.73 -15.00
N GLU A 14 -3.60 -10.00 -14.63
CA GLU A 14 -4.83 -10.56 -14.07
C GLU A 14 -5.23 -9.87 -12.76
N VAL A 15 -4.24 -9.60 -11.89
CA VAL A 15 -4.50 -8.90 -10.62
C VAL A 15 -4.95 -7.46 -10.87
N THR A 16 -4.32 -6.74 -11.81
CA THR A 16 -4.72 -5.37 -12.14
C THR A 16 -6.13 -5.29 -12.70
N GLU A 17 -6.55 -6.28 -13.49
CA GLU A 17 -7.89 -6.35 -14.08
C GLU A 17 -8.96 -6.58 -13.01
N VAL A 18 -8.69 -7.44 -12.03
CA VAL A 18 -9.60 -7.72 -10.91
C VAL A 18 -9.79 -6.51 -9.98
N TYR A 19 -8.72 -5.77 -9.69
CA TYR A 19 -8.75 -4.69 -8.68
C TYR A 19 -8.84 -3.28 -9.27
N GLY A 20 -8.80 -3.10 -10.59
CA GLY A 20 -8.89 -1.79 -11.25
C GLY A 20 -7.71 -0.85 -10.97
N VAL A 21 -6.55 -1.40 -10.56
CA VAL A 21 -5.35 -0.63 -10.20
C VAL A 21 -4.40 -0.56 -11.39
N SER A 22 -3.74 0.57 -11.61
CA SER A 22 -2.75 0.71 -12.69
C SER A 22 -1.61 -0.32 -12.55
N ARG A 23 -1.12 -0.82 -13.69
CA ARG A 23 -0.03 -1.82 -13.73
C ARG A 23 1.21 -1.36 -12.99
N ASN A 24 1.60 -0.09 -13.16
CA ASN A 24 2.78 0.47 -12.49
C ASN A 24 2.62 0.49 -10.97
N HIS A 25 1.42 0.78 -10.47
CA HIS A 25 1.16 0.75 -9.04
C HIS A 25 1.17 -0.69 -8.51
N MET A 26 0.52 -1.62 -9.21
CA MET A 26 0.52 -3.03 -8.81
C MET A 26 1.94 -3.64 -8.78
N VAL A 27 2.79 -3.30 -9.75
CA VAL A 27 4.21 -3.72 -9.74
C VAL A 27 4.92 -3.27 -8.46
N LYS A 28 4.71 -2.02 -8.01
CA LYS A 28 5.32 -1.52 -6.77
C LYS A 28 4.84 -2.31 -5.55
N ILE A 29 3.52 -2.52 -5.44
CA ILE A 29 2.91 -3.28 -4.33
C ILE A 29 3.44 -4.71 -4.30
N ILE A 30 3.43 -5.42 -5.44
CA ILE A 30 3.93 -6.80 -5.52
C ILE A 30 5.42 -6.88 -5.19
N ASN A 31 6.23 -5.92 -5.64
CA ASN A 31 7.65 -5.88 -5.30
C ASN A 31 7.87 -5.68 -3.80
N GLN A 32 7.12 -4.79 -3.15
CA GLN A 32 7.18 -4.61 -1.69
C GLN A 32 6.76 -5.89 -0.95
N LEU A 33 5.60 -6.45 -1.29
CA LEU A 33 5.11 -7.70 -0.68
C LEU A 33 6.10 -8.85 -0.88
N SER A 34 6.78 -8.91 -2.03
CA SER A 34 7.80 -9.92 -2.33
C SER A 34 9.03 -9.78 -1.44
N ARG A 35 9.51 -8.54 -1.25
CA ARG A 35 10.63 -8.24 -0.34
C ARG A 35 10.31 -8.59 1.12
N MET A 36 9.04 -8.51 1.51
CA MET A 36 8.56 -8.86 2.85
C MET A 36 8.19 -10.35 2.98
N GLY A 37 8.28 -11.13 1.90
CA GLY A 37 8.01 -12.57 1.89
C GLY A 37 6.52 -12.95 1.90
N TYR A 38 5.61 -11.99 1.69
CA TYR A 38 4.17 -12.26 1.60
C TYR A 38 3.79 -12.86 0.25
N VAL A 39 4.53 -12.53 -0.81
CA VAL A 39 4.35 -13.10 -2.15
C VAL A 39 5.67 -13.61 -2.71
N THR A 40 5.59 -14.52 -3.67
CA THR A 40 6.72 -14.97 -4.46
C THR A 40 6.40 -14.73 -5.93
N ALA A 41 7.30 -14.06 -6.64
CA ALA A 41 7.21 -13.85 -8.08
C ALA A 41 8.23 -14.75 -8.80
N VAL A 42 7.75 -15.55 -9.75
CA VAL A 42 8.57 -16.38 -10.64
C VAL A 42 8.49 -15.80 -12.04
N ARG A 43 9.63 -15.65 -12.72
CA ARG A 43 9.70 -15.19 -14.11
C ARG A 43 9.65 -16.37 -15.08
N GLY A 44 9.20 -16.14 -16.32
CA GLY A 44 9.18 -17.12 -17.40
C GLY A 44 7.77 -17.45 -17.91
N LYS A 45 7.70 -18.35 -18.91
CA LYS A 45 6.45 -18.75 -19.60
C LYS A 45 5.39 -19.38 -18.67
N ASN A 46 5.85 -20.04 -17.60
CA ASN A 46 5.01 -20.58 -16.52
C ASN A 46 5.21 -19.79 -15.21
N GLY A 47 5.71 -18.56 -15.34
CA GLY A 47 5.90 -17.65 -14.21
C GLY A 47 4.59 -17.01 -13.77
N GLY A 48 4.68 -16.19 -12.73
CA GLY A 48 3.54 -15.55 -12.10
C GLY A 48 3.83 -15.24 -10.65
N ILE A 49 2.78 -14.94 -9.92
CA ILE A 49 2.81 -14.52 -8.53
C ILE A 49 1.93 -15.47 -7.73
N ARG A 50 2.42 -15.85 -6.55
CA ARG A 50 1.70 -16.64 -5.55
C ARG A 50 1.98 -16.11 -4.15
N LEU A 51 1.25 -16.60 -3.16
CA LEU A 51 1.58 -16.33 -1.77
C LEU A 51 2.94 -16.95 -1.40
N GLY A 52 3.73 -16.25 -0.60
CA GLY A 52 5.00 -16.73 -0.06
C GLY A 52 4.85 -17.63 1.16
N LYS A 53 3.65 -17.65 1.76
CA LYS A 53 3.27 -18.46 2.93
C LYS A 53 1.80 -18.92 2.78
N PRO A 54 1.35 -19.96 3.49
CA PRO A 54 -0.05 -20.34 3.53
C PRO A 54 -0.95 -19.18 3.95
N ALA A 55 -2.13 -19.02 3.33
CA ALA A 55 -3.02 -17.90 3.59
C ALA A 55 -3.39 -17.77 5.08
N GLY A 56 -3.60 -18.89 5.77
CA GLY A 56 -3.90 -18.91 7.21
C GLY A 56 -2.77 -18.41 8.12
N GLN A 57 -1.56 -18.24 7.60
CA GLN A 57 -0.42 -17.67 8.33
C GLN A 57 -0.19 -16.19 8.03
N ILE A 58 -0.97 -15.59 7.11
CA ILE A 58 -0.85 -14.19 6.74
C ILE A 58 -1.94 -13.40 7.47
N ARG A 59 -1.53 -12.65 8.51
CA ARG A 59 -2.43 -11.75 9.22
C ARG A 59 -2.51 -10.42 8.47
N VAL A 60 -3.73 -9.98 8.16
CA VAL A 60 -3.96 -8.72 7.43
C VAL A 60 -3.34 -7.52 8.15
N GLY A 61 -3.44 -7.47 9.48
CA GLY A 61 -2.87 -6.37 10.27
C GLY A 61 -1.35 -6.23 10.14
N ASP A 62 -0.64 -7.34 9.94
CA ASP A 62 0.81 -7.32 9.77
C ASP A 62 1.17 -6.81 8.36
N VAL A 63 0.44 -7.29 7.34
CA VAL A 63 0.60 -6.79 5.96
C VAL A 63 0.37 -5.27 5.89
N VAL A 64 -0.69 -4.76 6.51
CA VAL A 64 -1.00 -3.32 6.50
C VAL A 64 0.10 -2.52 7.20
N ARG A 65 0.54 -2.94 8.39
CA ARG A 65 1.60 -2.26 9.16
C ARG A 65 2.94 -2.23 8.43
N ASP A 66 3.25 -3.30 7.70
CA ASP A 66 4.50 -3.39 6.96
C ASP A 66 4.47 -2.61 5.63
N LEU A 67 3.29 -2.50 4.98
CA LEU A 67 3.14 -1.81 3.69
C LEU A 67 3.01 -0.29 3.86
N GLU A 68 2.28 0.15 4.87
CA GLU A 68 2.14 1.55 5.24
C GLU A 68 2.57 1.74 6.71
N PRO A 69 3.66 2.49 6.98
CA PRO A 69 3.99 2.85 8.35
C PRO A 69 2.89 3.74 8.89
N LEU A 70 1.96 3.13 9.63
CA LEU A 70 0.87 3.81 10.31
C LEU A 70 1.48 4.74 11.36
N SER A 71 1.68 5.99 10.97
CA SER A 71 2.19 7.03 11.84
C SER A 71 1.06 7.40 12.80
N LEU A 72 1.30 7.30 14.10
CA LEU A 72 0.35 7.77 15.11
C LEU A 72 0.09 9.25 14.84
N VAL A 73 -1.17 9.58 14.53
CA VAL A 73 -1.58 10.97 14.36
C VAL A 73 -1.56 11.60 15.73
N ASN A 74 -0.64 12.55 15.94
CA ASN A 74 -0.61 13.33 17.17
C ASN A 74 -1.76 14.35 17.14
N CYS A 75 -2.91 14.01 17.72
CA CYS A 75 -4.05 14.92 17.82
C CYS A 75 -3.80 16.16 18.69
N GLN A 76 -2.67 16.21 19.43
CA GLN A 76 -2.25 17.40 20.18
C GLN A 76 -1.40 18.36 19.33
N GLN A 77 -0.98 17.94 18.14
CA GLN A 77 -0.24 18.78 17.21
C GLN A 77 -1.24 19.69 16.48
N ARG A 78 -1.52 20.85 17.09
CA ARG A 78 -2.29 21.92 16.47
C ARG A 78 -1.54 22.39 15.23
N VAL A 79 -1.92 21.89 14.05
CA VAL A 79 -1.54 22.50 12.77
C VAL A 79 -2.29 23.84 12.72
N LEU A 80 -1.62 24.92 13.11
CA LEU A 80 -2.19 26.26 12.94
C LEU A 80 -2.40 26.48 11.43
N PRO A 81 -3.60 26.87 10.99
CA PRO A 81 -3.78 27.27 9.61
C PRO A 81 -2.91 28.51 9.36
N HIS A 82 -2.16 28.45 8.27
CA HIS A 82 -1.26 29.49 7.80
C HIS A 82 -2.09 30.68 7.26
N TYR A 83 -2.73 31.44 8.14
CA TYR A 83 -3.32 32.75 7.83
C TYR A 83 -2.66 33.79 8.71
N THR A 84 -1.51 34.28 8.26
CA THR A 84 -0.84 35.43 8.88
C THR A 84 -1.15 36.68 8.06
N SER A 85 -1.60 37.71 8.78
CA SER A 85 -1.65 39.15 8.50
C SER A 85 -2.63 39.68 7.43
N LEU A 86 -3.85 40.03 7.86
CA LEU A 86 -4.39 41.37 7.53
C LEU A 86 -3.94 42.31 8.65
N SER A 87 -2.99 43.20 8.35
CA SER A 87 -2.61 44.30 9.23
C SER A 87 -3.77 45.30 9.27
N SER A 88 -4.43 45.42 10.42
CA SER A 88 -5.30 46.54 10.74
C SER A 88 -4.47 47.61 11.44
N GLU A 89 -3.92 48.55 10.67
CA GLU A 89 -3.45 49.84 11.18
C GLU A 89 -4.28 50.95 10.51
N THR A 90 -5.41 51.29 11.13
CA THR A 90 -6.03 52.61 10.95
C THR A 90 -6.23 53.19 12.33
N GLY A 91 -5.37 54.15 12.70
CA GLY A 91 -5.52 54.82 13.99
C GLY A 91 -4.36 55.75 14.33
N THR A 92 -4.28 56.90 13.67
CA THR A 92 -3.71 58.12 14.28
C THR A 92 -4.42 59.35 13.75
N SER A 93 -5.14 59.98 14.67
CA SER A 93 -5.55 61.39 14.84
C SER A 93 -5.23 62.41 13.75
#